data_AF-A0A6P8XSL8-F1
#
_entry.id   AF-A0A6P8XSL8-F1
#
_cell.length_a   1.000
_cell.length_b   1.000
_cell.length_c   1.000
_cell.angle_alpha   90.00
_cell.angle_beta   90.00
_cell.angle_gamma   90.00
#
_symmetry.space_group_name_H-M   'P 1'
#
loop_
_entity.id
_entity.type
_entity.pdbx_description
1 polymer ?
#
loop_
_entity_poly.entity_id
_entity_poly.type
_entity_poly.pdbx_seq_one_letter_code
_entity_poly.pdbx_strand_id
1 'polypeptide(L)'
;MVEEIGCLRQTGGIGILLAMPSPSVTSAAPIAATTAQQQQQQQQQQQQHSQQQHSQQQPQQQQHLQQHPQGHPQQHPQQHPQQQHPQQQQHHQLANAMSMLTVKSNAVGGGASRYLWTDRELLMHLQNYTPLILLIDFVEKTRTKRFYESSERYEILMLVFIMRKGAPFCENKRFPAEYWVNLSVGPIAEAFDRLQAAIDIPDPQMPIHMSVTDLTSWKQMFDVAMLDIRRYAYYTDPLQLADVGVYNRITFEQRFSMQWLE
;
A
#
# COMPACT_ATOMS: atom_id res chain seq x y z
N MET A 1 40.68 28.44 37.60
CA MET A 1 39.72 29.50 37.98
C MET A 1 38.37 29.04 37.43
N VAL A 2 37.53 28.36 38.24
CA VAL A 2 36.53 28.97 39.16
C VAL A 2 35.39 29.54 38.28
N GLU A 3 34.12 29.13 38.34
CA GLU A 3 33.30 28.57 39.41
C GLU A 3 31.97 28.00 38.86
N GLU A 4 31.38 27.05 39.60
CA GLU A 4 29.96 26.72 39.55
C GLU A 4 29.11 27.90 40.08
N ILE A 5 27.89 28.05 39.57
CA ILE A 5 26.78 28.64 40.32
C ILE A 5 25.57 27.73 40.17
N GLY A 6 25.23 27.05 41.27
CA GLY A 6 23.87 26.59 41.54
C GLY A 6 23.12 27.60 42.43
N CYS A 7 21.79 27.46 42.47
CA CYS A 7 20.89 27.61 43.64
C CYS A 7 19.43 27.62 43.11
N LEU A 8 18.59 26.60 43.35
CA LEU A 8 17.83 26.23 44.56
C LEU A 8 16.67 27.19 44.95
N ARG A 9 15.45 26.62 44.89
CA ARG A 9 14.21 26.86 45.70
C ARG A 9 13.58 28.27 45.79
N GLN A 10 12.27 28.35 45.47
CA GLN A 10 11.20 28.62 46.47
C GLN A 10 9.74 28.52 45.91
N THR A 11 8.96 27.63 46.55
CA THR A 11 7.56 27.76 47.04
C THR A 11 6.40 28.35 46.21
N GLY A 12 5.30 27.57 46.18
CA GLY A 12 3.90 28.00 46.02
C GLY A 12 3.21 27.25 44.88
N GLY A 13 2.30 26.28 45.05
CA GLY A 13 1.36 26.02 46.13
C GLY A 13 -0.06 26.23 45.63
N ILE A 14 -0.63 25.28 44.88
CA ILE A 14 -2.09 25.09 44.76
C ILE A 14 -2.35 23.58 44.65
N GLY A 15 -3.03 23.05 45.67
CA GLY A 15 -3.40 21.64 45.76
C GLY A 15 -4.66 21.35 44.95
N ILE A 16 -4.67 20.19 44.29
CA ILE A 16 -5.88 19.50 43.86
C ILE A 16 -5.88 18.16 44.59
N LEU A 17 -6.86 17.99 45.47
CA LEU A 17 -7.11 16.81 46.29
C LEU A 17 -7.53 15.64 45.39
N LEU A 18 -6.68 14.63 45.26
CA LEU A 18 -7.06 13.29 44.82
C LEU A 18 -7.41 12.47 46.07
N ALA A 19 -8.70 12.40 46.39
CA ALA A 19 -9.20 11.48 47.40
C ALA A 19 -9.39 10.09 46.77
N MET A 20 -8.64 9.11 47.27
CA MET A 20 -8.89 7.68 47.07
C MET A 20 -10.01 7.21 47.98
N PRO A 21 -10.76 6.18 47.58
CA PRO A 21 -11.33 5.27 48.56
C PRO A 21 -11.09 3.78 48.21
N SER A 22 -10.56 3.05 49.18
CA SER A 22 -10.69 1.61 49.41
C SER A 22 -10.12 1.30 50.80
N PRO A 23 -10.47 0.19 51.49
CA PRO A 23 -11.53 -0.80 51.30
C PRO A 23 -12.32 -1.07 52.63
N SER A 24 -13.04 -2.21 52.73
CA SER A 24 -13.44 -2.99 53.96
C SER A 24 -14.97 -3.00 54.27
N VAL A 25 -15.75 -4.08 54.51
CA VAL A 25 -15.60 -5.57 54.61
C VAL A 25 -17.02 -6.25 54.52
N THR A 26 -17.08 -7.51 54.04
CA THR A 26 -17.99 -8.67 54.38
C THR A 26 -19.53 -8.51 54.29
N SER A 27 -20.31 -9.40 53.63
CA SER A 27 -20.49 -10.84 53.94
C SER A 27 -21.35 -11.60 52.88
N ALA A 28 -20.99 -12.86 52.61
CA ALA A 28 -21.78 -14.06 52.22
C ALA A 28 -22.98 -14.04 51.22
N ALA A 29 -22.74 -14.71 50.08
CA ALA A 29 -23.54 -15.58 49.16
C ALA A 29 -25.04 -15.95 49.41
N PRO A 30 -25.72 -16.71 48.50
CA PRO A 30 -25.83 -16.63 47.02
C PRO A 30 -27.31 -16.74 46.53
N ILE A 31 -27.75 -16.10 45.43
CA ILE A 31 -28.99 -16.52 44.72
C ILE A 31 -28.85 -16.35 43.20
N ALA A 32 -29.24 -17.43 42.51
CA ALA A 32 -29.27 -17.63 41.07
C ALA A 32 -30.52 -17.05 40.39
N ALA A 33 -30.46 -17.01 39.06
CA ALA A 33 -31.56 -16.98 38.09
C ALA A 33 -32.29 -15.65 37.82
N THR A 34 -31.95 -15.00 36.69
CA THR A 34 -32.92 -14.40 35.73
C THR A 34 -32.19 -13.87 34.49
N THR A 35 -31.91 -14.73 33.51
CA THR A 35 -31.36 -14.34 32.19
C THR A 35 -31.94 -15.21 31.07
N ALA A 36 -33.28 -15.23 30.94
CA ALA A 36 -33.95 -16.00 29.89
C ALA A 36 -35.14 -15.30 29.21
N GLN A 37 -35.42 -14.02 29.48
CA GLN A 37 -36.67 -13.39 29.01
C GLN A 37 -36.54 -12.18 28.08
N GLN A 38 -35.32 -11.76 27.71
CA GLN A 38 -35.12 -10.58 26.85
C GLN A 38 -34.74 -10.88 25.39
N GLN A 39 -34.54 -12.16 25.03
CA GLN A 39 -34.11 -12.53 23.67
C GLN A 39 -35.25 -12.86 22.69
N GLN A 40 -36.51 -12.88 23.15
CA GLN A 40 -37.64 -13.31 22.31
C GLN A 40 -38.44 -12.17 21.66
N GLN A 41 -38.15 -10.90 21.97
CA GLN A 41 -38.92 -9.77 21.42
C GLN A 41 -38.28 -9.08 20.20
N GLN A 42 -37.03 -9.40 19.85
CA GLN A 42 -36.37 -8.78 18.69
C GLN A 42 -36.53 -9.55 17.37
N GLN A 43 -37.01 -10.80 17.41
CA GLN A 43 -37.16 -11.61 16.19
C GLN A 43 -38.49 -11.43 15.46
N GLN A 44 -39.49 -10.75 16.05
CA GLN A 44 -40.80 -10.57 15.43
C GLN A 44 -40.94 -9.32 14.53
N GLN A 45 -40.02 -8.36 14.58
CA GLN A 45 -40.07 -7.17 13.71
C GLN A 45 -39.41 -7.37 12.34
N GLN A 46 -38.56 -8.38 12.16
CA GLN A 46 -37.85 -8.57 10.89
C GLN A 46 -38.66 -9.30 9.82
N GLN A 47 -39.81 -9.92 10.17
CA GLN A 47 -40.63 -10.66 9.22
C GLN A 47 -41.72 -9.81 8.52
N GLN A 48 -41.98 -8.59 8.99
CA GLN A 48 -43.00 -7.72 8.35
C GLN A 48 -42.47 -6.86 7.19
N HIS A 49 -41.15 -6.69 7.04
CA HIS A 49 -40.59 -5.84 5.98
C HIS A 49 -40.33 -6.55 4.64
N SER A 50 -40.30 -7.88 4.58
CA SER A 50 -40.06 -8.59 3.32
C SER A 50 -41.31 -8.79 2.45
N GLN A 51 -42.50 -8.37 2.88
CA GLN A 51 -43.73 -8.59 2.11
C GLN A 51 -44.19 -7.37 1.28
N GLN A 52 -43.51 -6.23 1.34
CA GLN A 52 -43.97 -5.00 0.66
C GLN A 52 -43.24 -4.63 -0.63
N GLN A 53 -42.26 -5.43 -1.11
CA GLN A 53 -41.55 -5.13 -2.37
C GLN A 53 -42.00 -5.92 -3.61
N HIS A 54 -42.99 -6.79 -3.51
CA HIS A 54 -43.57 -7.47 -4.68
C HIS A 54 -44.95 -6.90 -5.05
N SER A 55 -44.99 -5.67 -5.56
CA SER A 55 -46.12 -5.18 -6.37
C SER A 55 -45.75 -3.89 -7.13
N GLN A 56 -44.96 -4.02 -8.20
CA GLN A 56 -45.20 -3.20 -9.38
C GLN A 56 -44.76 -3.95 -10.65
N GLN A 57 -45.59 -3.80 -11.67
CA GLN A 57 -45.85 -4.74 -12.75
C GLN A 57 -44.94 -4.58 -13.98
N GLN A 58 -44.78 -5.72 -14.66
CA GLN A 58 -44.51 -6.01 -16.08
C GLN A 58 -45.59 -5.42 -17.05
N PRO A 59 -45.62 -5.74 -18.37
CA PRO A 59 -44.66 -5.48 -19.46
C PRO A 59 -45.39 -4.81 -20.68
N GLN A 60 -44.68 -4.42 -21.75
CA GLN A 60 -45.33 -4.21 -23.06
C GLN A 60 -44.51 -4.80 -24.20
N GLN A 61 -45.11 -5.78 -24.87
CA GLN A 61 -44.63 -6.47 -26.06
C GLN A 61 -45.23 -5.81 -27.33
N GLN A 62 -44.34 -5.57 -28.31
CA GLN A 62 -44.42 -6.02 -29.71
C GLN A 62 -45.63 -5.65 -30.60
N GLN A 63 -45.36 -4.83 -31.65
CA GLN A 63 -45.79 -5.10 -33.04
C GLN A 63 -45.16 -4.09 -34.03
N HIS A 64 -44.34 -4.58 -34.98
CA HIS A 64 -44.61 -4.48 -36.43
C HIS A 64 -43.58 -5.31 -37.23
N LEU A 65 -44.09 -5.98 -38.26
CA LEU A 65 -43.44 -6.96 -39.13
C LEU A 65 -43.29 -6.37 -40.56
N GLN A 66 -42.42 -7.00 -41.37
CA GLN A 66 -42.49 -7.14 -42.86
C GLN A 66 -41.97 -5.95 -43.73
N GLN A 67 -41.24 -6.09 -44.86
CA GLN A 67 -41.04 -7.15 -45.89
C GLN A 67 -39.67 -6.99 -46.63
N HIS A 68 -38.92 -8.07 -46.96
CA HIS A 68 -38.67 -8.71 -48.30
C HIS A 68 -37.25 -8.46 -48.95
N PRO A 69 -36.78 -9.31 -49.91
CA PRO A 69 -35.48 -10.02 -49.86
C PRO A 69 -34.76 -10.11 -51.25
N GLN A 70 -33.67 -10.91 -51.37
CA GLN A 70 -33.23 -11.75 -52.53
C GLN A 70 -31.78 -12.20 -52.26
N GLY A 71 -31.40 -13.49 -52.19
CA GLY A 71 -31.44 -14.54 -53.23
C GLY A 71 -30.07 -14.53 -53.96
N HIS A 72 -29.27 -15.58 -54.13
CA HIS A 72 -29.39 -17.03 -54.04
C HIS A 72 -27.97 -17.70 -54.00
N PRO A 73 -27.86 -19.03 -53.81
CA PRO A 73 -26.66 -19.79 -53.41
C PRO A 73 -25.94 -20.46 -54.60
N GLN A 74 -24.88 -21.27 -54.38
CA GLN A 74 -24.77 -22.69 -54.82
C GLN A 74 -23.37 -23.33 -54.59
N GLN A 75 -23.39 -24.65 -54.35
CA GLN A 75 -22.34 -25.60 -53.99
C GLN A 75 -21.53 -26.13 -55.20
N HIS A 76 -20.24 -26.47 -55.03
CA HIS A 76 -19.66 -27.85 -55.10
C HIS A 76 -18.10 -27.84 -55.19
N PRO A 77 -17.41 -28.95 -54.81
CA PRO A 77 -15.94 -29.04 -54.68
C PRO A 77 -15.26 -29.92 -55.76
N GLN A 78 -14.01 -29.63 -56.18
CA GLN A 78 -13.10 -30.65 -56.77
C GLN A 78 -11.60 -30.22 -56.87
N GLN A 79 -10.75 -31.04 -56.25
CA GLN A 79 -9.41 -31.56 -56.63
C GLN A 79 -8.30 -30.71 -57.31
N HIS A 80 -7.14 -30.61 -56.61
CA HIS A 80 -5.68 -30.74 -56.96
C HIS A 80 -5.13 -30.50 -58.40
N PRO A 81 -3.81 -30.27 -58.62
CA PRO A 81 -2.75 -29.62 -57.80
C PRO A 81 -1.78 -28.69 -58.60
N GLN A 82 -0.80 -28.09 -57.89
CA GLN A 82 0.59 -27.82 -58.33
C GLN A 82 0.96 -26.48 -59.05
N GLN A 83 1.63 -25.57 -58.31
CA GLN A 83 2.86 -24.81 -58.68
C GLN A 83 3.18 -23.79 -57.55
N GLN A 84 4.18 -24.05 -56.70
CA GLN A 84 5.55 -23.48 -56.71
C GLN A 84 5.71 -21.97 -56.40
N HIS A 85 6.20 -21.72 -55.17
CA HIS A 85 7.21 -20.72 -54.76
C HIS A 85 6.82 -19.24 -54.51
N PRO A 86 7.55 -18.52 -53.60
CA PRO A 86 7.00 -18.15 -52.30
C PRO A 86 6.96 -16.64 -52.01
N GLN A 87 6.09 -16.21 -51.09
CA GLN A 87 6.17 -14.89 -50.47
C GLN A 87 5.87 -15.01 -48.97
N GLN A 88 6.87 -15.44 -48.20
CA GLN A 88 6.89 -15.32 -46.74
C GLN A 88 8.16 -14.57 -46.34
N GLN A 89 8.04 -13.27 -46.11
CA GLN A 89 9.14 -12.50 -45.53
C GLN A 89 8.66 -11.29 -44.71
N GLN A 90 7.65 -11.49 -43.86
CA GLN A 90 7.21 -10.39 -42.98
C GLN A 90 6.75 -10.80 -41.57
N HIS A 91 7.18 -11.97 -41.06
CA HIS A 91 6.85 -12.38 -39.69
C HIS A 91 8.04 -12.72 -38.77
N HIS A 92 9.29 -12.57 -39.23
CA HIS A 92 10.48 -12.84 -38.42
C HIS A 92 11.12 -11.60 -37.76
N GLN A 93 10.58 -10.39 -37.94
CA GLN A 93 11.19 -9.19 -37.35
C GLN A 93 10.78 -8.90 -35.90
N LEU A 94 9.68 -9.45 -35.37
CA LEU A 94 9.36 -9.27 -33.95
C LEU A 94 10.02 -10.30 -33.01
N ALA A 95 10.39 -11.49 -33.51
CA ALA A 95 11.09 -12.49 -32.69
C ALA A 95 12.58 -12.17 -32.49
N ASN A 96 13.20 -11.44 -33.43
CA ASN A 96 14.60 -11.00 -33.31
C ASN A 96 14.79 -9.76 -32.42
N ALA A 97 13.72 -9.06 -32.04
CA ALA A 97 13.81 -7.89 -31.16
C ALA A 97 14.02 -8.26 -29.68
N MET A 98 13.74 -9.51 -29.28
CA MET A 98 13.95 -9.97 -27.90
C MET A 98 15.24 -10.78 -27.70
N SER A 99 16.08 -10.88 -28.74
CA SER A 99 17.35 -11.64 -28.74
C SER A 99 18.56 -10.74 -29.02
N MET A 100 18.58 -9.53 -28.45
CA MET A 100 19.70 -8.57 -28.55
C MET A 100 20.11 -7.96 -27.20
N LEU A 101 19.66 -8.53 -26.06
CA LEU A 101 20.09 -8.10 -24.72
C LEU A 101 21.18 -8.99 -24.10
N THR A 102 21.66 -10.00 -24.82
CA THR A 102 22.68 -10.92 -24.31
C THR A 102 23.98 -10.75 -25.10
N VAL A 103 24.97 -10.16 -24.41
CA VAL A 103 26.42 -10.23 -24.66
C VAL A 103 26.96 -9.39 -25.82
N LYS A 104 27.35 -8.14 -25.51
CA LYS A 104 28.69 -7.62 -25.85
C LYS A 104 29.08 -6.43 -24.98
N SER A 105 29.47 -6.69 -23.74
CA SER A 105 30.28 -5.76 -22.95
C SER A 105 31.65 -6.37 -22.72
N ASN A 106 32.44 -6.45 -23.80
CA ASN A 106 33.88 -6.60 -23.70
C ASN A 106 34.55 -5.69 -24.73
N ALA A 107 35.41 -4.82 -24.19
CA ALA A 107 36.46 -4.06 -24.86
C ALA A 107 36.05 -2.90 -25.78
N VAL A 108 35.88 -1.71 -25.16
CA VAL A 108 36.55 -0.49 -25.64
C VAL A 108 37.05 0.27 -24.40
N GLY A 109 38.36 0.56 -24.36
CA GLY A 109 39.07 1.11 -23.22
C GLY A 109 38.60 2.50 -22.78
N GLY A 110 38.80 2.77 -21.49
CA GLY A 110 38.38 3.98 -20.78
C GLY A 110 37.46 3.59 -19.63
N GLY A 111 38.02 3.03 -18.55
CA GLY A 111 37.31 2.47 -17.42
C GLY A 111 36.40 3.49 -16.75
N ALA A 112 35.14 3.52 -17.17
CA ALA A 112 34.07 4.15 -16.43
C ALA A 112 33.62 3.14 -15.36
N SER A 113 33.84 3.48 -14.10
CA SER A 113 33.41 2.64 -13.00
C SER A 113 31.89 2.41 -13.09
N ARG A 114 31.46 1.16 -13.02
CA ARG A 114 30.06 0.78 -13.27
C ARG A 114 29.66 -0.50 -12.56
N TYR A 115 28.36 -0.70 -12.37
CA TYR A 115 27.81 -1.99 -11.96
C TYR A 115 27.80 -3.00 -13.11
N LEU A 116 28.03 -4.27 -12.78
CA LEU A 116 27.65 -5.37 -13.65
C LEU A 116 26.12 -5.48 -13.70
N TRP A 117 25.53 -5.03 -14.82
CA TRP A 117 24.07 -4.97 -15.01
C TRP A 117 23.53 -6.19 -15.78
N THR A 118 22.41 -6.72 -15.28
CA THR A 118 21.55 -7.69 -15.96
C THR A 118 20.10 -7.19 -15.95
N ASP A 119 19.14 -8.01 -16.44
CA ASP A 119 17.72 -7.65 -16.46
C ASP A 119 17.14 -7.42 -15.05
N ARG A 120 17.68 -8.09 -14.02
CA ARG A 120 17.22 -7.94 -12.63
C ARG A 120 17.45 -6.52 -12.11
N GLU A 121 18.63 -5.97 -12.34
CA GLU A 121 19.01 -4.66 -11.82
C GLU A 121 18.25 -3.53 -12.54
N LEU A 122 17.89 -3.74 -13.82
CA LEU A 122 16.98 -2.85 -14.53
C LEU A 122 15.63 -2.75 -13.82
N LEU A 123 15.05 -3.90 -13.44
CA LEU A 123 13.78 -3.91 -12.69
C LEU A 123 13.91 -3.24 -11.32
N MET A 124 15.05 -3.38 -10.64
CA MET A 124 15.30 -2.69 -9.37
C MET A 124 15.46 -1.17 -9.54
N HIS A 125 16.01 -0.71 -10.67
CA HIS A 125 16.17 0.71 -10.97
C HIS A 125 14.85 1.44 -11.24
N LEU A 126 13.84 0.73 -11.76
CA LEU A 126 12.51 1.27 -12.01
C LEU A 126 11.66 1.46 -10.74
N GLN A 127 12.12 0.94 -9.60
CA GLN A 127 11.42 1.05 -8.33
C GLN A 127 11.56 2.44 -7.72
N ASN A 128 10.61 2.78 -6.85
CA ASN A 128 10.61 4.04 -6.13
C ASN A 128 11.38 3.90 -4.82
N TYR A 129 12.22 4.88 -4.53
CA TYR A 129 13.03 4.97 -3.33
C TYR A 129 12.88 6.34 -2.65
N THR A 130 13.26 6.39 -1.38
CA THR A 130 13.38 7.66 -0.65
C THR A 130 14.54 7.60 0.34
N PRO A 131 15.27 8.70 0.61
CA PRO A 131 16.22 8.74 1.71
C PRO A 131 15.55 8.42 3.04
N LEU A 132 16.20 7.61 3.90
CA LEU A 132 15.64 7.22 5.21
C LEU A 132 15.27 8.43 6.08
N ILE A 133 16.02 9.53 5.99
CA ILE A 133 15.70 10.77 6.70
C ILE A 133 14.32 11.32 6.35
N LEU A 134 13.88 11.20 5.09
CA LEU A 134 12.55 11.66 4.67
C LEU A 134 11.45 10.74 5.20
N LEU A 135 11.72 9.44 5.34
CA LEU A 135 10.80 8.51 5.99
C LEU A 135 10.63 8.86 7.48
N ILE A 136 11.73 9.18 8.17
CA ILE A 136 11.69 9.60 9.57
C ILE A 136 10.89 10.89 9.73
N ASP A 137 11.17 11.90 8.88
CA ASP A 137 10.41 13.16 8.86
C ASP A 137 8.91 12.93 8.60
N PHE A 138 8.58 12.01 7.71
CA PHE A 138 7.20 11.62 7.43
C PHE A 138 6.52 11.03 8.66
N VAL A 139 7.18 10.11 9.37
CA VAL A 139 6.64 9.50 10.59
C VAL A 139 6.38 10.57 11.65
N GLU A 140 7.34 11.46 11.88
CA GLU A 140 7.22 12.51 12.91
C GLU A 140 6.13 13.53 12.57
N LYS A 141 5.94 13.87 11.28
CA LYS A 141 4.88 14.78 10.83
C LYS A 141 3.49 14.13 10.83
N THR A 142 3.40 12.83 10.57
CA THR A 142 2.11 12.15 10.35
C THR A 142 1.50 11.62 11.64
N ARG A 143 2.32 11.24 12.64
CA ARG A 143 1.82 10.62 13.89
C ARG A 143 0.85 11.49 14.70
N THR A 144 0.88 12.80 14.51
CA THR A 144 0.01 13.75 15.25
C THR A 144 -1.16 14.27 14.41
N LYS A 145 -1.29 13.87 13.15
CA LYS A 145 -2.36 14.32 12.25
C LYS A 145 -3.66 13.60 12.54
N ARG A 146 -4.78 14.29 12.35
CA ARG A 146 -6.13 13.74 12.44
C ARG A 146 -6.52 13.19 11.08
N PHE A 147 -6.32 11.88 10.92
CA PHE A 147 -6.62 11.17 9.66
C PHE A 147 -8.08 11.28 9.19
N TYR A 148 -9.02 11.70 10.03
CA TYR A 148 -10.43 11.89 9.64
C TYR A 148 -10.70 13.27 9.03
N GLU A 149 -9.78 14.24 9.15
CA GLU A 149 -9.92 15.54 8.49
C GLU A 149 -9.45 15.44 7.04
N SER A 150 -10.32 15.79 6.08
CA SER A 150 -10.03 15.69 4.65
C SER A 150 -8.76 16.44 4.23
N SER A 151 -8.49 17.61 4.83
CA SER A 151 -7.27 18.39 4.61
C SER A 151 -6.01 17.63 5.03
N GLU A 152 -6.04 17.01 6.20
CA GLU A 152 -4.88 16.25 6.72
C GLU A 152 -4.68 14.95 5.94
N ARG A 153 -5.75 14.27 5.50
CA ARG A 153 -5.64 13.11 4.60
C ARG A 153 -4.94 13.47 3.30
N TYR A 154 -5.35 14.57 2.69
CA TYR A 154 -4.74 15.05 1.45
C TYR A 154 -3.25 15.35 1.64
N GLU A 155 -2.89 15.97 2.77
CA GLU A 155 -1.49 16.24 3.08
C GLU A 155 -0.68 14.95 3.29
N ILE A 156 -1.24 13.94 3.98
CA ILE A 156 -0.59 12.64 4.15
C ILE A 156 -0.36 11.98 2.78
N LEU A 157 -1.37 11.95 1.91
CA LEU A 157 -1.25 11.42 0.55
C LEU A 157 -0.19 12.16 -0.26
N MET A 158 -0.16 13.49 -0.16
CA MET A 158 0.85 14.32 -0.83
C MET A 158 2.27 13.97 -0.35
N LEU A 159 2.47 13.80 0.96
CA LEU A 159 3.76 13.42 1.52
C LEU A 159 4.20 12.04 1.02
N VAL A 160 3.29 11.06 1.00
CA VAL A 160 3.56 9.71 0.44
C VAL A 160 3.99 9.82 -1.02
N PHE A 161 3.30 10.64 -1.83
CA PHE A 161 3.62 10.84 -3.23
C PHE A 161 5.00 11.47 -3.44
N ILE A 162 5.31 12.57 -2.73
CA ILE A 162 6.60 13.29 -2.87
C ILE A 162 7.80 12.44 -2.43
N MET A 163 7.59 11.52 -1.49
CA MET A 163 8.66 10.61 -1.06
C MET A 163 9.04 9.58 -2.13
N ARG A 164 8.14 9.19 -3.03
CA ARG A 164 8.39 8.19 -4.08
C ARG A 164 9.26 8.80 -5.20
N LYS A 165 10.59 8.73 -5.03
CA LYS A 165 11.58 9.19 -6.01
C LYS A 165 12.14 8.02 -6.80
N GLY A 166 12.79 8.27 -7.94
CA GLY A 166 13.48 7.22 -8.69
C GLY A 166 14.66 6.62 -7.91
N ALA A 167 15.15 5.46 -8.37
CA ALA A 167 16.28 4.78 -7.75
C ALA A 167 17.53 5.67 -7.65
N PRO A 168 18.27 5.63 -6.52
CA PRO A 168 19.44 6.49 -6.32
C PRO A 168 20.70 6.02 -7.07
N PHE A 169 20.62 4.92 -7.81
CA PHE A 169 21.72 4.24 -8.49
C PHE A 169 21.33 3.95 -9.94
N CYS A 170 22.31 3.73 -10.83
CA CYS A 170 22.15 3.21 -12.19
C CYS A 170 23.46 2.52 -12.63
N GLU A 171 23.59 2.05 -13.87
CA GLU A 171 24.82 1.38 -14.35
C GLU A 171 26.08 2.14 -13.95
N ASN A 172 26.08 3.44 -14.25
CA ASN A 172 27.24 4.32 -14.10
C ASN A 172 27.18 5.14 -12.82
N LYS A 173 26.26 4.82 -11.90
CA LYS A 173 26.11 5.51 -10.62
C LYS A 173 25.93 4.50 -9.49
N ARG A 174 26.98 4.39 -8.66
CA ARG A 174 26.98 3.51 -7.50
C ARG A 174 25.90 3.90 -6.48
N PHE A 175 25.45 2.92 -5.71
CA PHE A 175 24.47 3.13 -4.65
C PHE A 175 25.07 4.05 -3.57
N PRO A 176 24.30 5.02 -3.03
CA PRO A 176 24.81 5.97 -2.03
C PRO A 176 25.27 5.31 -0.73
N ALA A 177 26.13 5.99 0.02
CA ALA A 177 26.58 5.50 1.32
C ALA A 177 25.47 5.64 2.39
N GLU A 178 24.61 6.64 2.21
CA GLU A 178 23.46 6.89 3.07
C GLU A 178 22.37 5.82 2.92
N TYR A 179 21.47 5.76 3.89
CA TYR A 179 20.35 4.82 3.84
C TYR A 179 19.22 5.32 2.93
N TRP A 180 18.77 4.42 2.07
CA TRP A 180 17.65 4.61 1.16
C TRP A 180 16.64 3.50 1.36
N VAL A 181 15.38 3.87 1.36
CA VAL A 181 14.22 3.03 1.57
C VAL A 181 13.61 2.71 0.23
N ASN A 182 13.33 1.44 -0.05
CA ASN A 182 12.52 1.02 -1.18
C ASN A 182 11.03 1.13 -0.82
N LEU A 183 10.28 1.91 -1.60
CA LEU A 183 8.85 2.15 -1.42
C LEU A 183 7.98 1.37 -2.43
N SER A 184 8.59 0.55 -3.28
CA SER A 184 7.88 -0.26 -4.27
C SER A 184 7.72 -1.72 -3.85
N VAL A 185 8.65 -2.25 -3.06
CA VAL A 185 8.63 -3.66 -2.63
C VAL A 185 9.05 -3.83 -1.17
N GLY A 186 8.54 -4.90 -0.54
CA GLY A 186 8.90 -5.30 0.81
C GLY A 186 7.99 -4.74 1.91
N PRO A 187 8.31 -5.03 3.18
CA PRO A 187 7.44 -4.73 4.32
C PRO A 187 7.06 -3.26 4.47
N ILE A 188 7.98 -2.34 4.14
CA ILE A 188 7.68 -0.89 4.17
C ILE A 188 6.66 -0.52 3.09
N ALA A 189 6.81 -1.02 1.86
CA ALA A 189 5.87 -0.73 0.77
C ALA A 189 4.45 -1.21 1.13
N GLU A 190 4.34 -2.44 1.67
CA GLU A 190 3.06 -2.99 2.14
C GLU A 190 2.43 -2.15 3.26
N ALA A 191 3.25 -1.59 4.16
CA ALA A 191 2.75 -0.70 5.21
C ALA A 191 2.24 0.63 4.65
N PHE A 192 2.88 1.17 3.61
CA PHE A 192 2.38 2.34 2.89
C PHE A 192 1.08 2.05 2.10
N ASP A 193 0.92 0.84 1.57
CA ASP A 193 -0.33 0.44 0.90
C ASP A 193 -1.47 0.31 1.92
N ARG A 194 -1.21 -0.27 3.10
CA ARG A 194 -2.17 -0.27 4.21
C ARG A 194 -2.53 1.14 4.68
N LEU A 195 -1.54 2.04 4.75
CA LEU A 195 -1.78 3.43 5.12
C LEU A 195 -2.67 4.14 4.08
N GLN A 196 -2.37 3.98 2.79
CA GLN A 196 -3.17 4.55 1.71
C GLN A 196 -4.62 4.03 1.75
N ALA A 197 -4.80 2.73 1.97
CA ALA A 197 -6.13 2.15 2.16
C ALA A 197 -6.84 2.75 3.37
N ALA A 198 -6.16 2.92 4.51
CA ALA A 198 -6.74 3.46 5.74
C ALA A 198 -7.16 4.94 5.65
N ILE A 199 -6.61 5.71 4.71
CA ILE A 199 -6.96 7.12 4.48
C ILE A 199 -7.87 7.32 3.26
N ASP A 200 -8.13 6.29 2.46
CA ASP A 200 -9.14 6.29 1.39
C ASP A 200 -10.54 6.04 1.97
N ILE A 201 -10.94 6.92 2.89
CA ILE A 201 -12.26 6.86 3.49
C ILE A 201 -13.24 7.48 2.49
N PRO A 202 -14.31 6.77 2.09
CA PRO A 202 -15.33 7.29 1.17
C PRO A 202 -15.83 8.65 1.64
N ASP A 203 -15.89 9.61 0.73
CA ASP A 203 -16.31 10.99 1.01
C ASP A 203 -17.63 10.97 1.80
N PRO A 204 -17.65 11.46 3.05
CA PRO A 204 -18.87 11.50 3.84
C PRO A 204 -19.72 12.63 3.29
N GLN A 205 -20.42 12.40 2.18
CA GLN A 205 -21.50 13.29 1.74
C GLN A 205 -22.61 13.43 2.78
N MET A 206 -22.57 12.66 3.88
CA MET A 206 -23.26 12.97 5.12
C MET A 206 -22.42 12.49 6.32
N PRO A 207 -21.81 13.38 7.12
CA PRO A 207 -21.21 13.07 8.43
C PRO A 207 -22.19 12.41 9.44
N ILE A 208 -23.45 12.24 9.05
CA ILE A 208 -24.56 11.76 9.88
C ILE A 208 -24.63 10.21 9.90
N HIS A 209 -23.93 9.50 9.01
CA HIS A 209 -24.09 8.03 8.88
C HIS A 209 -22.87 7.16 9.23
N MET A 210 -21.71 7.73 9.53
CA MET A 210 -20.58 6.91 9.97
C MET A 210 -20.77 6.53 11.44
N SER A 211 -20.93 5.24 11.72
CA SER A 211 -21.06 4.79 13.10
C SER A 211 -19.74 4.99 13.85
N VAL A 212 -19.81 5.16 15.18
CA VAL A 212 -18.60 5.22 16.03
C VAL A 212 -17.73 3.97 15.85
N THR A 213 -18.37 2.83 15.57
CA THR A 213 -17.70 1.54 15.29
C THR A 213 -16.87 1.62 14.00
N ASP A 214 -17.39 2.21 12.94
CA ASP A 214 -16.67 2.35 11.67
C ASP A 214 -15.45 3.26 11.84
N LEU A 215 -15.62 4.41 12.50
CA LEU A 215 -14.53 5.34 12.76
C LEU A 215 -13.41 4.71 13.60
N THR A 216 -13.78 3.86 14.57
CA THR A 216 -12.82 3.12 15.40
C THR A 216 -12.03 2.11 14.56
N SER A 217 -12.69 1.42 13.62
CA SER A 217 -12.03 0.50 12.69
C SER A 217 -11.04 1.22 11.78
N TRP A 218 -11.44 2.34 11.17
CA TRP A 218 -10.55 3.17 10.34
C TRP A 218 -9.35 3.69 11.13
N LYS A 219 -9.57 4.15 12.36
CA LYS A 219 -8.51 4.57 13.26
C LYS A 219 -7.53 3.45 13.54
N GLN A 220 -8.02 2.24 13.82
CA GLN A 220 -7.17 1.09 14.08
C GLN A 220 -6.32 0.74 12.86
N MET A 221 -6.90 0.76 11.65
CA MET A 221 -6.15 0.51 10.41
C MET A 221 -5.04 1.55 10.20
N PHE A 222 -5.35 2.83 10.43
CA PHE A 222 -4.38 3.92 10.35
C PHE A 222 -3.25 3.76 11.37
N ASP A 223 -3.59 3.54 12.65
CA ASP A 223 -2.63 3.43 13.74
C ASP A 223 -1.69 2.24 13.54
N VAL A 224 -2.21 1.09 13.08
CA VAL A 224 -1.40 -0.10 12.77
C VAL A 224 -0.42 0.17 11.62
N ALA A 225 -0.90 0.77 10.53
CA ALA A 225 -0.03 1.11 9.40
C ALA A 225 1.08 2.10 9.81
N MET A 226 0.74 3.13 10.60
CA MET A 226 1.71 4.09 11.10
C MET A 226 2.70 3.47 12.11
N LEU A 227 2.25 2.55 12.95
CA LEU A 227 3.11 1.81 13.88
C LEU A 227 4.15 0.99 13.12
N ASP A 228 3.74 0.27 12.06
CA ASP A 228 4.63 -0.53 11.24
C ASP A 228 5.68 0.35 10.54
N ILE A 229 5.25 1.42 9.87
CA ILE A 229 6.16 2.36 9.19
C ILE A 229 7.17 2.93 10.19
N ARG A 230 6.71 3.35 11.38
CA ARG A 230 7.58 3.84 12.44
C ARG A 230 8.57 2.77 12.89
N ARG A 231 8.11 1.55 13.14
CA ARG A 231 8.98 0.45 13.59
C ARG A 231 10.11 0.22 12.58
N TYR A 232 9.78 0.19 11.29
CA TYR A 232 10.77 -0.02 10.23
C TYR A 232 11.75 1.15 10.09
N ALA A 233 11.28 2.39 10.23
CA ALA A 233 12.11 3.58 10.12
C ALA A 233 13.17 3.70 11.24
N TYR A 234 12.93 3.08 12.39
CA TYR A 234 13.76 3.21 13.60
C TYR A 234 14.55 1.95 13.96
N TYR A 235 14.62 0.95 13.07
CA TYR A 235 15.57 -0.14 13.28
C TYR A 235 17.02 0.39 13.30
N THR A 236 17.80 -0.14 14.23
CA THR A 236 19.20 0.26 14.44
C THR A 236 20.20 -0.75 13.88
N ASP A 237 19.76 -2.00 13.66
CA ASP A 237 20.56 -3.07 13.06
C ASP A 237 20.50 -2.98 11.52
N PRO A 238 21.64 -2.83 10.82
CA PRO A 238 21.70 -2.76 9.36
C PRO A 238 21.10 -3.96 8.64
N LEU A 239 21.20 -5.16 9.22
CA LEU A 239 20.64 -6.36 8.60
C LEU A 239 19.11 -6.38 8.68
N GLN A 240 18.54 -5.98 9.83
CA GLN A 240 17.09 -5.83 9.97
C GLN A 240 16.53 -4.73 9.08
N LEU A 241 17.27 -3.63 8.91
CA LEU A 241 16.91 -2.57 7.96
C LEU A 241 16.85 -3.12 6.53
N ALA A 242 17.84 -3.90 6.11
CA ALA A 242 17.86 -4.52 4.78
C ALA A 242 16.68 -5.50 4.58
N ASP A 243 16.27 -6.23 5.62
CA ASP A 243 15.13 -7.14 5.56
C ASP A 243 13.79 -6.42 5.33
N VAL A 244 13.67 -5.16 5.75
CA VAL A 244 12.45 -4.35 5.54
C VAL A 244 12.52 -3.42 4.35
N GLY A 245 13.60 -3.49 3.55
CA GLY A 245 13.76 -2.71 2.34
C GLY A 245 14.52 -1.40 2.51
N VAL A 246 15.29 -1.23 3.59
CA VAL A 246 16.15 -0.08 3.82
C VAL A 246 17.61 -0.48 3.64
N TYR A 247 18.28 0.13 2.68
CA TYR A 247 19.63 -0.25 2.29
C TYR A 247 20.58 0.93 2.35
N ASN A 248 21.80 0.68 2.83
CA ASN A 248 22.97 1.47 2.47
C ASN A 248 23.74 0.74 1.36
N ARG A 249 24.82 1.34 0.84
CA ARG A 249 25.66 0.71 -0.20
C ARG A 249 26.03 -0.74 0.11
N ILE A 250 26.54 -1.00 1.31
CA ILE A 250 27.11 -2.30 1.69
C ILE A 250 26.01 -3.36 1.70
N THR A 251 24.91 -3.09 2.41
CA THR A 251 23.78 -4.02 2.53
C THR A 251 23.07 -4.22 1.20
N PHE A 252 22.96 -3.17 0.36
CA PHE A 252 22.41 -3.27 -0.99
C PHE A 252 23.24 -4.20 -1.87
N GLU A 253 24.55 -3.95 -1.96
CA GLU A 253 25.47 -4.75 -2.78
C GLU A 253 25.52 -6.21 -2.30
N GLN A 254 25.53 -6.45 -0.99
CA GLN A 254 25.48 -7.79 -0.42
C GLN A 254 24.16 -8.52 -0.68
N ARG A 255 23.01 -7.84 -0.49
CA ARG A 255 21.67 -8.46 -0.62
C ARG A 255 21.35 -8.82 -2.06
N PHE A 256 21.78 -7.99 -3.01
CA PHE A 256 21.50 -8.17 -4.43
C PHE A 256 22.67 -8.78 -5.21
N SER A 257 23.79 -9.06 -4.55
CA SER A 257 25.04 -9.54 -5.17
C SER A 257 25.56 -8.62 -6.26
N MET A 258 25.36 -7.30 -6.10
CA MET A 258 25.83 -6.32 -7.08
C MET A 258 27.32 -6.06 -6.91
N GLN A 259 28.03 -6.03 -8.03
CA GLN A 259 29.48 -5.79 -8.07
C GLN A 259 29.76 -4.50 -8.83
N TRP A 260 30.47 -3.58 -8.17
CA TRP A 260 30.97 -2.36 -8.75
C TRP A 260 32.37 -2.60 -9.31
N LEU A 261 32.55 -2.37 -10.61
CA LEU A 261 33.83 -2.37 -11.28
C LEU A 261 34.43 -0.97 -11.18
N GLU A 262 35.67 -0.85 -10.73
CA GLU A 262 36.42 0.41 -10.68
C GLU A 262 37.09 0.74 -12.02
#